data_AF-A0AAW1VK85-F1
#
_entry.id   AF-A0AAW1VK85-F1
#
_cell.length_a   1.000
_cell.length_b   1.000
_cell.length_c   1.000
_cell.angle_alpha   90.00
_cell.angle_beta   90.00
_cell.angle_gamma   90.00
#
_symmetry.space_group_name_H-M   'P 1'
#
loop_
_entity.id
_entity.type
_entity.pdbx_description
1 polymer ?
#
loop_
_entity_poly.entity_id
_entity_poly.type
_entity_poly.pdbx_seq_one_letter_code
_entity_poly.pdbx_strand_id
1 'polypeptide(L)'
;MLPHNKLVLGGGSNAMGLFHEFVEDKDVRLIGVEAAGYGLDSGKHAATLTKGDVGVLDGAMSYLLQDEDGQIIEPHSISAGLDYPGVGSEHSFLKDLGRAEYYSITDQLALEAFKRLSRLEGIIRFQLWRPLMHWPT
;
A
#
# COMPACT_ATOMS: atom_id res chain seq x y z
N MET A 1 27.34 14.09 -2.77
CA MET A 1 26.99 14.09 -1.34
C MET A 1 25.47 13.91 -1.25
N LEU A 2 24.98 12.71 -0.90
CA LEU A 2 23.57 12.51 -0.53
C LEU A 2 23.53 11.94 0.90
N PRO A 3 23.58 12.80 1.94
CA PRO A 3 23.51 12.38 3.32
C PRO A 3 22.06 12.48 3.83
N HIS A 4 21.63 11.49 4.63
CA HIS A 4 20.40 11.44 5.45
C HIS A 4 19.03 11.10 4.81
N ASN A 5 18.84 11.10 3.49
CA ASN A 5 17.50 10.95 2.87
C ASN A 5 17.40 9.88 1.77
N LYS A 6 17.97 8.68 1.97
CA LYS A 6 17.80 7.58 1.01
C LYS A 6 16.57 6.76 1.39
N LEU A 7 15.55 6.78 0.53
CA LEU A 7 14.34 5.98 0.73
C LEU A 7 13.86 5.39 -0.59
N VAL A 8 13.18 4.26 -0.50
CA VAL A 8 12.45 3.63 -1.60
C VAL A 8 10.98 3.47 -1.20
N LEU A 9 10.09 3.69 -2.17
CA LEU A 9 8.64 3.75 -1.98
C LEU A 9 7.92 2.77 -2.91
N GLY A 10 7.01 1.96 -2.37
CA GLY A 10 6.14 1.08 -3.16
C GLY A 10 4.92 0.58 -2.38
N GLY A 11 4.02 -0.14 -3.07
CA GLY A 11 2.93 -0.90 -2.45
C GLY A 11 2.74 -2.26 -3.13
N GLY A 12 2.52 -3.33 -2.35
CA GLY A 12 2.37 -4.69 -2.89
C GLY A 12 3.61 -5.22 -3.61
N SER A 13 3.43 -6.03 -4.66
CA SER A 13 4.55 -6.70 -5.36
C SER A 13 5.60 -5.76 -5.94
N ASN A 14 5.22 -4.56 -6.38
CA ASN A 14 6.16 -3.56 -6.89
C ASN A 14 7.13 -3.06 -5.79
N ALA A 15 6.67 -3.03 -4.54
CA ALA A 15 7.46 -2.58 -3.41
C ALA A 15 8.56 -3.57 -3.12
N MET A 16 8.22 -4.87 -3.06
CA MET A 16 9.21 -5.91 -2.81
C MET A 16 10.27 -5.96 -3.90
N GLY A 17 9.88 -5.84 -5.18
CA GLY A 17 10.82 -5.76 -6.29
C GLY A 17 11.81 -4.59 -6.16
N LEU A 18 11.35 -3.45 -5.63
CA LEU A 18 12.22 -2.31 -5.35
C LEU A 18 13.05 -2.48 -4.08
N PHE A 19 12.48 -3.09 -3.03
CA PHE A 19 13.12 -3.26 -1.73
C PHE A 19 14.25 -4.28 -1.77
N HIS A 20 14.12 -5.32 -2.59
CA HIS A 20 15.04 -6.45 -2.68
C HIS A 20 16.52 -6.03 -2.67
N GLU A 21 16.89 -5.06 -3.52
CA GLU A 21 18.28 -4.60 -3.63
C GLU A 21 18.78 -3.77 -2.44
N PHE A 22 17.88 -3.28 -1.60
CA PHE A 22 18.20 -2.41 -0.48
C PHE A 22 17.95 -3.06 0.88
N VAL A 23 17.46 -4.32 0.96
CA VAL A 23 17.17 -4.99 2.25
C VAL A 23 18.39 -5.00 3.17
N GLU A 24 19.59 -5.18 2.63
CA GLU A 24 20.83 -5.17 3.41
C GLU A 24 21.48 -3.80 3.59
N ASP A 25 21.12 -2.81 2.78
CA ASP A 25 21.60 -1.43 2.93
C ASP A 25 20.82 -0.72 4.05
N LYS A 26 21.32 -0.82 5.29
CA LYS A 26 20.66 -0.26 6.48
C LYS A 26 20.61 1.28 6.48
N ASP A 27 21.39 1.95 5.63
CA ASP A 27 21.31 3.41 5.47
C ASP A 27 20.13 3.83 4.56
N VAL A 28 19.48 2.88 3.89
CA VAL A 28 18.30 3.10 3.05
C VAL A 28 17.02 2.72 3.79
N ARG A 29 16.10 3.69 3.90
CA ARG A 29 14.77 3.46 4.47
C ARG A 29 13.86 2.78 3.46
N LEU A 30 13.19 1.71 3.86
CA LEU A 30 12.19 1.04 3.04
C LEU A 30 10.82 1.49 3.52
N ILE A 31 10.06 2.18 2.66
CA ILE A 31 8.76 2.74 3.01
C ILE A 31 7.69 2.13 2.12
N GLY A 32 6.82 1.32 2.71
CA GLY A 32 5.62 0.81 2.07
C GLY A 32 4.45 1.78 2.24
N VAL A 33 3.61 1.90 1.22
CA VAL A 33 2.39 2.72 1.28
C VAL A 33 1.17 1.85 0.99
N GLU A 34 0.25 1.80 1.95
CA GLU A 34 -1.01 1.07 1.87
C GLU A 34 -2.19 2.01 1.57
N ALA A 35 -3.27 1.46 1.03
CA ALA A 35 -4.47 2.24 0.76
C ALA A 35 -5.33 2.37 2.02
N ALA A 36 -5.48 3.59 2.52
CA ALA A 36 -6.36 3.89 3.63
C ALA A 36 -7.83 4.05 3.20
N GLY A 37 -8.16 3.96 1.91
CA GLY A 37 -9.50 4.15 1.38
C GLY A 37 -10.11 5.48 1.84
N TYR A 38 -11.26 5.41 2.51
CA TYR A 38 -11.95 6.56 3.11
C TYR A 38 -11.39 6.98 4.49
N GLY A 39 -10.37 6.30 4.97
CA GLY A 39 -9.72 6.52 6.26
C GLY A 39 -9.66 5.22 7.06
N LEU A 40 -8.65 5.09 7.90
CA LEU A 40 -8.40 3.88 8.69
C LEU A 40 -9.51 3.54 9.68
N ASP A 41 -10.26 4.53 10.15
CA ASP A 41 -11.36 4.33 11.12
C ASP A 41 -12.73 4.21 10.44
N SER A 42 -12.77 4.27 9.11
CA SER A 42 -14.02 4.16 8.34
C SER A 42 -14.51 2.72 8.15
N GLY A 43 -13.63 1.74 8.43
CA GLY A 43 -13.83 0.34 8.04
C GLY A 43 -13.73 0.08 6.53
N LYS A 44 -13.46 1.11 5.71
CA LYS A 44 -13.32 1.03 4.26
C LYS A 44 -11.89 1.41 3.85
N HIS A 45 -10.99 0.43 3.95
CA HIS A 45 -9.58 0.57 3.60
C HIS A 45 -8.98 -0.77 3.15
N ALA A 46 -7.76 -0.74 2.62
CA ALA A 46 -6.94 -1.92 2.32
C ALA A 46 -5.56 -1.80 3.02
N ALA A 47 -5.54 -1.25 4.24
CA ALA A 47 -4.34 -1.03 5.04
C ALA A 47 -4.00 -2.25 5.92
N THR A 48 -3.65 -3.35 5.25
CA THR A 48 -3.49 -4.69 5.85
C THR A 48 -2.44 -4.76 6.96
N LEU A 49 -1.24 -4.21 6.74
CA LEU A 49 -0.17 -4.22 7.74
C LEU A 49 -0.44 -3.26 8.89
N THR A 50 -1.30 -2.26 8.67
CA THR A 50 -1.63 -1.23 9.66
C THR A 50 -2.78 -1.64 10.59
N LYS A 51 -3.82 -2.30 10.06
CA LYS A 51 -5.06 -2.62 10.78
C LYS A 51 -5.42 -4.12 10.78
N GLY A 52 -4.69 -4.94 10.03
CA GLY A 52 -4.96 -6.37 9.95
C GLY A 52 -4.24 -7.18 11.03
N ASP A 53 -4.54 -8.47 11.03
CA ASP A 53 -4.03 -9.46 11.96
C ASP A 53 -3.35 -10.60 11.20
N VAL A 54 -2.52 -11.38 11.90
CA VAL A 54 -1.86 -12.54 11.30
C VAL A 54 -2.89 -13.64 11.05
N GLY A 55 -2.86 -14.22 9.86
CA GLY A 55 -3.65 -15.40 9.52
C GLY A 55 -3.18 -16.04 8.22
N VAL A 56 -4.01 -16.92 7.64
CA VAL A 56 -3.70 -17.64 6.40
C VAL A 56 -4.72 -17.28 5.33
N LEU A 57 -4.24 -16.72 4.23
CA LEU A 57 -5.04 -16.40 3.05
C LEU A 57 -4.26 -16.80 1.80
N ASP A 58 -4.95 -17.37 0.80
CA ASP A 58 -4.38 -17.77 -0.48
C ASP A 58 -3.08 -18.62 -0.39
N GLY A 59 -2.98 -19.43 0.66
CA GLY A 59 -1.85 -20.37 0.87
C GLY A 59 -0.61 -19.78 1.53
N ALA A 60 -0.66 -18.54 2.03
CA ALA A 60 0.43 -17.90 2.76
C ALA A 60 -0.02 -17.45 4.16
N MET A 61 0.88 -17.56 5.14
CA MET A 61 0.70 -16.94 6.45
C MET A 61 1.29 -15.52 6.41
N SER A 62 0.46 -14.52 6.65
CA SER A 62 0.82 -13.09 6.61
C SER A 62 -0.21 -12.26 7.37
N TYR A 63 -0.02 -10.94 7.41
CA TYR A 63 -1.10 -10.05 7.83
C TYR A 63 -2.24 -10.05 6.80
N LEU A 64 -3.48 -10.05 7.27
CA LEU A 64 -4.68 -9.86 6.47
C LEU A 64 -5.78 -9.13 7.27
N LEU A 65 -6.73 -8.53 6.56
CA LEU A 65 -7.93 -7.94 7.14
C LEU A 65 -8.96 -9.05 7.40
N GLN A 66 -9.23 -9.31 8.67
CA GLN A 66 -10.21 -10.29 9.12
C GLN A 66 -10.93 -9.81 10.38
N ASP A 67 -12.11 -10.37 10.64
CA ASP A 67 -12.84 -10.16 11.89
C ASP A 67 -12.42 -11.15 13.00
N GLU A 68 -13.06 -11.05 14.16
CA GLU A 68 -12.78 -11.89 15.33
C GLU A 68 -13.03 -13.38 15.08
N ASP A 69 -13.89 -13.71 14.12
CA ASP A 69 -14.21 -15.09 13.70
C ASP A 69 -13.27 -15.58 12.57
N GLY A 70 -12.30 -14.77 12.18
CA GLY A 70 -11.35 -15.06 11.09
C GLY A 70 -11.97 -14.96 9.69
N GLN A 71 -13.13 -14.31 9.54
CA GLN A 71 -13.73 -14.05 8.24
C GLN A 71 -13.05 -12.85 7.59
N ILE A 72 -12.83 -12.94 6.27
CA ILE A 72 -12.16 -11.87 5.51
C ILE A 72 -13.03 -10.63 5.46
N ILE A 73 -12.46 -9.50 5.86
CA ILE A 73 -13.09 -8.18 5.71
C ILE A 73 -12.87 -7.69 4.28
N GLU A 74 -13.95 -7.23 3.64
CA GLU A 74 -13.87 -6.67 2.28
C GLU A 74 -13.01 -5.39 2.28
N PRO A 75 -11.92 -5.35 1.49
CA PRO A 75 -11.06 -4.18 1.42
C PRO A 75 -11.75 -3.04 0.65
N HIS A 76 -11.19 -1.84 0.78
CA HIS A 76 -11.56 -0.73 -0.09
C HIS A 76 -10.37 0.14 -0.46
N SER A 77 -10.27 0.45 -1.75
CA SER A 77 -9.33 1.41 -2.31
C SER A 77 -9.86 1.96 -3.63
N ILE A 78 -9.70 3.26 -3.87
CA ILE A 78 -10.00 3.83 -5.20
C ILE A 78 -9.11 3.27 -6.30
N SER A 79 -7.93 2.77 -5.94
CA SER A 79 -7.03 2.04 -6.84
C SER A 79 -7.29 0.55 -6.74
N ALA A 80 -7.88 -0.03 -7.78
CA ALA A 80 -8.15 -1.47 -7.87
C ALA A 80 -6.89 -2.34 -7.67
N GLY A 81 -5.70 -1.81 -7.97
CA GLY A 81 -4.44 -2.54 -7.78
C GLY A 81 -3.99 -2.66 -6.32
N LEU A 82 -4.64 -1.93 -5.40
CA LEU A 82 -4.37 -1.97 -3.96
C LEU A 82 -5.59 -2.49 -3.17
N ASP A 83 -6.66 -2.89 -3.85
CA ASP A 83 -7.92 -3.31 -3.23
C ASP A 83 -7.90 -4.81 -2.91
N TYR A 84 -7.07 -5.21 -1.94
CA TYR A 84 -6.84 -6.59 -1.56
C TYR A 84 -6.69 -6.71 -0.03
N PRO A 85 -7.30 -7.71 0.63
CA PRO A 85 -7.32 -7.78 2.09
C PRO A 85 -6.05 -8.40 2.68
N GLY A 86 -5.19 -9.02 1.87
CA GLY A 86 -3.94 -9.63 2.31
C GLY A 86 -2.71 -8.82 1.94
N VAL A 87 -1.53 -9.36 2.26
CA VAL A 87 -0.23 -8.84 1.82
C VAL A 87 0.78 -9.98 1.72
N GLY A 88 1.82 -9.81 0.90
CA GLY A 88 2.91 -10.78 0.81
C GLY A 88 3.61 -11.00 2.17
N SER A 89 3.95 -12.25 2.48
CA SER A 89 4.57 -12.63 3.76
C SER A 89 5.92 -11.93 4.01
N GLU A 90 6.71 -11.65 2.96
CA GLU A 90 7.96 -10.89 3.09
C GLU A 90 7.73 -9.46 3.61
N HIS A 91 6.63 -8.81 3.21
CA HIS A 91 6.29 -7.49 3.77
C HIS A 91 5.96 -7.57 5.26
N SER A 92 5.24 -8.62 5.65
CA SER A 92 4.92 -8.92 7.06
C SER A 92 6.21 -9.11 7.87
N PHE A 93 7.12 -9.92 7.35
CA PHE A 93 8.42 -10.17 7.97
C PHE A 93 9.27 -8.90 8.08
N LEU A 94 9.37 -8.10 7.02
CA LEU A 94 10.14 -6.85 7.05
C LEU A 94 9.55 -5.80 8.00
N LYS A 95 8.22 -5.77 8.16
CA LYS A 95 7.53 -4.94 9.15
C LYS A 95 7.90 -5.38 10.57
N ASP A 96 7.78 -6.67 10.86
CA ASP A 96 8.02 -7.20 12.21
C ASP A 96 9.49 -7.09 12.62
N LEU A 97 10.41 -7.20 11.65
CA LEU A 97 11.84 -6.95 11.84
C LEU A 97 12.16 -5.45 12.07
N GLY A 98 11.21 -4.55 11.80
CA GLY A 98 11.44 -3.10 11.80
C GLY A 98 12.34 -2.62 10.66
N ARG A 99 12.56 -3.46 9.64
CA ARG A 99 13.40 -3.13 8.48
C ARG A 99 12.67 -2.24 7.48
N ALA A 100 11.35 -2.40 7.36
CA ALA A 100 10.49 -1.57 6.53
C ALA A 100 9.40 -0.91 7.36
N GLU A 101 9.09 0.35 7.02
CA GLU A 101 8.03 1.14 7.64
C GLU A 101 6.83 1.18 6.69
N TYR A 102 5.61 1.08 7.23
CA TYR A 102 4.39 1.11 6.43
C TYR A 102 3.50 2.27 6.86
N TYR A 103 3.04 3.04 5.89
CA TYR A 103 2.15 4.17 6.08
C TYR A 103 0.91 4.00 5.21
N SER A 104 -0.19 4.66 5.55
CA SER A 104 -1.43 4.56 4.78
C SER A 104 -1.82 5.91 4.19
N ILE A 105 -2.32 5.91 2.96
CA ILE A 105 -2.74 7.12 2.22
C ILE A 105 -4.20 6.99 1.81
N THR A 106 -5.00 8.02 2.06
CA THR A 106 -6.42 8.04 1.70
C THR A 106 -6.63 8.26 0.21
N ASP A 107 -7.79 7.86 -0.28
CA ASP A 107 -8.18 8.04 -1.70
C ASP A 107 -8.11 9.51 -2.13
N GLN A 108 -8.51 10.42 -1.23
CA GLN A 108 -8.46 11.86 -1.47
C GLN A 108 -7.02 12.35 -1.71
N LEU A 109 -6.07 11.94 -0.85
CA LEU A 109 -4.67 12.31 -0.98
C LEU A 109 -4.04 11.69 -2.24
N ALA A 110 -4.40 10.44 -2.57
CA ALA A 110 -3.95 9.78 -3.78
C ALA A 110 -4.42 10.52 -5.05
N LEU A 111 -5.68 10.95 -5.10
CA LEU A 111 -6.23 11.74 -6.21
C LEU A 111 -5.58 13.12 -6.32
N GLU A 112 -5.31 13.79 -5.20
CA GLU A 112 -4.63 15.09 -5.19
C GLU A 112 -3.20 14.96 -5.72
N ALA A 113 -2.45 13.96 -5.26
CA ALA A 113 -1.11 13.67 -5.73
C ALA A 113 -1.10 13.35 -7.25
N PHE A 114 -2.06 12.54 -7.71
CA PHE A 114 -2.23 12.24 -9.13
C PHE A 114 -2.47 13.49 -9.98
N LYS A 115 -3.41 14.35 -9.55
CA LYS A 115 -3.71 15.62 -10.25
C LYS A 115 -2.49 16.53 -10.29
N ARG A 116 -1.75 16.62 -9.18
CA ARG A 116 -0.55 17.45 -9.07
C ARG A 116 0.56 16.96 -10.01
N LEU A 117 0.85 15.65 -10.00
CA LEU A 117 1.85 15.06 -10.89
C LEU A 117 1.50 15.28 -12.36
N SER A 118 0.24 15.05 -12.73
CA SER A 118 -0.23 15.25 -14.11
C SER A 118 -0.09 16.70 -14.57
N ARG A 119 -0.35 17.67 -13.69
CA ARG A 119 -0.28 19.10 -14.01
C ARG A 119 1.15 19.63 -14.05
N LEU A 120 2.02 19.16 -13.17
CA LEU A 120 3.39 19.67 -13.05
C LEU A 120 4.34 19.01 -14.04
N GLU A 121 4.23 17.69 -14.21
CA GLU A 121 5.20 16.90 -14.96
C GLU A 121 4.63 16.33 -16.27
N GLY A 122 3.33 16.50 -16.53
CA GLY A 122 2.67 15.92 -17.71
C GLY A 122 2.57 14.39 -17.67
N ILE A 123 2.82 13.76 -16.52
CA ILE A 123 2.80 12.29 -16.36
C ILE A 123 1.43 11.85 -15.83
N ILE A 124 0.71 11.06 -16.63
CA ILE A 124 -0.59 10.49 -16.26
C ILE A 124 -0.42 9.02 -15.85
N ARG A 125 -0.81 8.68 -14.61
CA ARG A 125 -0.80 7.31 -14.07
C ARG A 125 -2.17 6.63 -14.23
N PHE A 126 -2.24 5.62 -15.09
CA PHE A 126 -3.49 4.98 -15.54
C PHE A 126 -4.42 4.44 -14.42
N GLN A 127 -3.86 3.96 -13.30
CA GLN A 127 -4.62 3.26 -12.25
C GLN A 127 -5.59 4.12 -11.42
N LEU A 128 -5.55 5.44 -11.54
CA LEU A 128 -6.47 6.37 -10.86
C LEU A 128 -7.41 7.11 -11.83
N TRP A 129 -7.48 6.66 -13.08
CA TRP A 129 -8.21 7.35 -14.14
C TRP A 129 -9.72 7.08 -14.12
N ARG A 130 -10.14 5.91 -13.65
CA ARG A 130 -11.54 5.45 -13.70
C ARG A 130 -12.57 6.38 -13.02
N PRO A 131 -12.30 6.99 -11.85
CA PRO A 131 -13.23 7.92 -11.20
C PRO A 131 -13.38 9.28 -11.93
N LEU A 132 -12.42 9.65 -12.78
CA LEU A 132 -12.33 10.99 -13.39
C LEU A 132 -13.06 11.11 -14.73
N MET A 133 -13.40 10.00 -15.36
CA MET A 133 -14.23 9.99 -16.56
C MET A 133 -15.57 9.35 -16.20
N HIS A 134 -16.63 10.16 -16.11
CA HIS A 134 -18.00 9.67 -16.01
C HIS A 134 -18.32 8.90 -17.31
N TRP A 135 -17.91 7.64 -17.38
CA TRP A 135 -18.26 6.79 -18.50
C TRP A 135 -19.68 6.25 -18.25
N PRO A 136 -20.65 6.53 -19.13
CA PRO A 136 -21.94 5.87 -19.02
C PRO A 136 -21.72 4.37 -19.26
N THR A 137 -22.24 3.56 -18.35
CA THR A 137 -22.37 2.10 -18.52
C THR A 137 -23.09 1.75 -19.81
#